data_AF-A0A4Y9ZVH1-F1
#
_entry.id   AF-A0A4Y9ZVH1-F1
#
_cell.length_a   1.000
_cell.length_b   1.000
_cell.length_c   1.000
_cell.angle_alpha   90.00
_cell.angle_beta   90.00
_cell.angle_gamma   90.00
#
_symmetry.space_group_name_H-M   'P 1'
#
loop_
_entity.id
_entity.type
_entity.pdbx_description
1 polymer ?
#
loop_
_entity_poly.entity_id
_entity_poly.type
_entity_poly.pdbx_seq_one_letter_code
_entity_poly.pdbx_strand_id
1 'polypeptide(L)'
;MEQLPPEYIVSTKTTCHRPPRLHYCISVTSHQLYDYAVKNHLMPEQYIRDRSHLYCGMDEAVNELEQLSGAMLSLEAPGWSAEDSWLVARYTNYNYSYHMKTGPPDDDVFALIRRELATTATPKWYRVT
;
A
#
# COMPACT_ATOMS: atom_id res chain seq x y z
N MET A 1 -54.63 -1.38 2.44
CA MET A 1 -53.46 -2.20 2.09
C MET A 1 -53.02 -2.89 3.37
N GLU A 2 -53.22 -4.20 3.47
CA GLU A 2 -52.79 -4.98 4.65
C GLU A 2 -51.27 -5.17 4.59
N GLN A 3 -50.58 -4.78 5.66
CA GLN A 3 -49.14 -5.00 5.79
C GLN A 3 -48.86 -6.49 6.00
N LEU A 4 -47.88 -7.03 5.27
CA LEU A 4 -47.44 -8.41 5.40
C LEU A 4 -46.98 -8.73 6.84
N PRO A 5 -47.32 -9.91 7.39
CA PRO A 5 -46.91 -10.30 8.73
C PRO A 5 -45.37 -10.37 8.85
N PRO A 6 -44.79 -10.00 10.01
CA PRO A 6 -43.33 -9.84 10.18
C PRO A 6 -42.51 -11.08 9.84
N GLU A 7 -43.09 -12.26 10.08
CA GLU A 7 -42.52 -13.57 9.79
C GLU A 7 -42.35 -13.89 8.30
N TYR A 8 -43.00 -13.14 7.42
CA TYR A 8 -42.80 -13.19 5.96
C TYR A 8 -41.92 -12.06 5.43
N ILE A 9 -41.44 -11.17 6.31
CA ILE A 9 -40.46 -10.14 5.95
C ILE A 9 -39.08 -10.79 5.92
N VAL A 10 -38.76 -11.44 4.80
CA VAL A 10 -37.39 -11.87 4.52
C VAL A 10 -36.57 -10.61 4.29
N SER A 11 -35.79 -10.20 5.30
CA SER A 11 -34.82 -9.12 5.16
C SER A 11 -33.81 -9.50 4.08
N THR A 12 -33.98 -8.97 2.87
CA THR A 12 -33.00 -9.04 1.78
C THR A 12 -31.78 -8.15 2.07
N LYS A 13 -31.33 -8.09 3.33
CA LYS A 13 -29.97 -7.70 3.66
C LYS A 13 -29.06 -8.84 3.20
N THR A 14 -28.99 -9.04 1.89
CA THR A 14 -27.77 -9.46 1.23
C THR A 14 -26.72 -8.45 1.66
N THR A 15 -26.02 -8.74 2.75
CA THR A 15 -24.72 -8.16 3.00
C THR A 15 -23.93 -8.43 1.73
N CYS A 16 -23.72 -7.39 0.93
CA CYS A 16 -22.90 -7.45 -0.26
C CYS A 16 -21.49 -7.80 0.24
N HIS A 17 -21.20 -9.09 0.37
CA HIS A 17 -19.91 -9.61 0.84
C HIS A 17 -18.90 -9.38 -0.28
N ARG A 18 -18.54 -8.10 -0.49
CA ARG A 18 -17.35 -7.79 -1.27
C ARG A 18 -16.18 -8.42 -0.52
N PRO A 19 -15.35 -9.24 -1.20
CA PRO A 19 -14.18 -9.79 -0.55
C PRO A 19 -13.32 -8.64 0.01
N PRO A 20 -12.65 -8.85 1.16
CA PRO A 20 -11.78 -7.82 1.71
C PRO A 20 -10.75 -7.41 0.65
N ARG A 21 -10.49 -6.10 0.55
CA ARG A 21 -9.43 -5.60 -0.31
C ARG A 21 -8.09 -5.95 0.35
N LEU A 22 -7.31 -6.77 -0.32
CA LEU A 22 -5.98 -7.19 0.11
C LEU A 22 -4.96 -6.58 -0.82
N HIS A 23 -3.81 -6.22 -0.27
CA HIS A 23 -2.67 -5.72 -1.04
C HIS A 23 -1.45 -6.62 -0.85
N TYR A 24 -0.71 -6.89 -1.92
CA TYR A 24 0.56 -7.61 -1.85
C TYR A 24 1.67 -6.57 -1.67
N CYS A 25 2.29 -6.56 -0.48
CA CYS A 25 3.13 -5.46 -0.03
C CYS A 25 4.36 -5.94 0.72
N ILE A 26 5.35 -5.05 0.84
CA ILE A 26 6.38 -5.09 1.86
C ILE A 26 6.07 -4.05 2.94
N SER A 27 6.32 -4.40 4.22
CA SER A 27 6.16 -3.48 5.34
C SER A 27 7.46 -2.71 5.56
N VAL A 28 7.33 -1.40 5.74
CA VAL A 28 8.43 -0.47 5.98
C VAL A 28 8.05 0.54 7.05
N THR A 29 9.03 1.21 7.64
CA THR A 29 8.76 2.33 8.54
C THR A 29 8.59 3.63 7.79
N SER A 30 7.86 4.58 8.38
CA SER A 30 7.82 5.97 7.89
C SER A 30 9.22 6.57 7.72
N HIS A 31 10.10 6.32 8.69
CA HIS A 31 11.50 6.76 8.66
C HIS A 31 12.28 6.17 7.49
N GLN A 32 12.12 4.88 7.16
CA GLN A 32 12.83 4.27 6.03
C GLN A 32 12.51 4.96 4.70
N LEU A 33 11.23 5.26 4.45
CA LEU A 33 10.79 5.96 3.25
C LEU A 33 11.24 7.43 3.26
N TYR A 34 11.09 8.11 4.39
CA TYR A 34 11.46 9.51 4.51
C TYR A 34 12.97 9.73 4.37
N ASP A 35 13.79 8.93 5.07
CA ASP A 35 15.25 9.01 4.98
C ASP A 35 15.73 8.70 3.56
N TYR A 36 15.05 7.77 2.86
CA TYR A 36 15.31 7.51 1.44
C TYR A 36 15.02 8.75 0.57
N ALA A 37 13.89 9.43 0.78
CA ALA A 37 13.56 10.64 0.04
C ALA A 37 14.57 11.77 0.28
N VAL A 38 14.97 11.96 1.55
CA VAL A 38 15.98 12.95 1.93
C VAL A 38 17.34 12.63 1.28
N LYS A 39 17.78 11.38 1.36
CA LYS A 39 19.06 10.92 0.80
C LYS A 39 19.15 11.10 -0.71
N ASN A 40 18.04 10.91 -1.41
CA ASN A 40 17.97 11.02 -2.87
C ASN A 40 17.52 12.40 -3.36
N HIS A 41 17.42 13.40 -2.47
CA HIS A 41 17.01 14.77 -2.80
C HIS A 41 15.64 14.85 -3.50
N LEU A 42 14.71 13.98 -3.11
CA LEU A 42 13.35 13.92 -3.69
C LEU A 42 12.41 15.01 -3.14
N MET A 43 12.88 15.81 -2.18
CA MET A 43 12.10 16.87 -1.55
C MET A 43 12.87 18.19 -1.53
N PRO A 44 12.19 19.34 -1.62
CA PRO A 44 12.79 20.64 -1.35
C PRO A 44 13.39 20.71 0.06
N GLU A 45 14.56 21.34 0.21
CA GLU A 45 15.28 21.42 1.50
C GLU A 45 14.45 22.02 2.64
N GLN A 46 13.56 22.98 2.29
CA GLN A 46 12.65 23.61 3.24
C GLN A 46 11.64 22.64 3.86
N TYR A 47 11.31 21.54 3.18
CA TYR A 47 10.37 20.53 3.67
C TYR A 47 11.06 19.48 4.56
N ILE A 48 12.38 19.31 4.42
CA ILE A 48 13.15 18.30 5.19
C ILE A 48 13.11 18.58 6.70
N ARG A 49 12.96 19.85 7.09
CA ARG A 49 12.98 20.28 8.51
C ARG A 49 11.60 20.30 9.16
N ASP A 50 10.53 20.17 8.37
CA ASP A 50 9.16 20.23 8.87
C ASP A 50 8.48 18.87 8.74
N ARG A 51 8.18 18.26 9.90
CA ARG A 51 7.52 16.96 10.00
C ARG A 51 6.10 16.96 9.40
N SER A 52 5.50 18.13 9.16
CA SER A 52 4.22 18.24 8.44
C SER A 52 4.30 17.64 7.02
N HIS A 53 5.51 17.58 6.43
CA HIS A 53 5.76 17.04 5.10
C HIS A 53 6.23 15.59 5.09
N LEU A 54 6.17 14.87 6.23
CA LEU A 54 6.58 13.46 6.32
C LEU A 54 5.90 12.61 5.25
N TYR A 55 4.57 12.73 5.12
CA TYR A 55 3.80 11.98 4.13
C TYR A 55 4.23 12.30 2.70
N CYS A 56 4.48 13.58 2.38
CA CYS A 56 4.96 13.97 1.06
C CYS A 56 6.30 13.29 0.74
N GLY A 57 7.23 13.23 1.70
CA GLY A 57 8.49 12.54 1.49
C GLY A 57 8.34 11.05 1.25
N MET A 58 7.42 10.42 1.97
CA MET A 58 7.14 9.01 1.77
C MET A 58 6.48 8.71 0.42
N ASP A 59 5.58 9.58 -0.03
CA ASP A 59 4.94 9.47 -1.34
C ASP A 59 5.96 9.63 -2.47
N GLU A 60 6.83 10.65 -2.38
CA GLU A 60 7.94 10.84 -3.33
C GLU A 60 8.91 9.65 -3.36
N ALA A 61 9.22 9.06 -2.19
CA ALA A 61 10.02 7.84 -2.13
C ALA A 61 9.37 6.68 -2.90
N VAL A 62 8.05 6.49 -2.76
CA VAL A 62 7.34 5.43 -3.48
C VAL A 62 7.28 5.72 -4.98
N ASN A 63 7.08 6.98 -5.39
CA ASN A 63 7.11 7.39 -6.79
C ASN A 63 8.48 7.10 -7.44
N GLU A 64 9.57 7.41 -6.75
CA GLU A 64 10.93 7.11 -7.23
C GLU A 64 11.16 5.59 -7.33
N LEU A 65 10.73 4.82 -6.34
CA LEU A 65 10.82 3.35 -6.38
C LEU A 65 9.99 2.75 -7.52
N GLU A 66 8.82 3.33 -7.83
CA GLU A 66 8.02 2.95 -8.99
C GLU A 66 8.80 3.19 -10.30
N GLN A 67 9.43 4.36 -10.45
CA GLN A 67 10.24 4.67 -11.63
C GLN A 67 11.45 3.75 -11.77
N LEU A 68 12.18 3.51 -10.68
CA LEU A 68 13.38 2.66 -10.67
C LEU A 68 13.06 1.19 -10.94
N SER A 69 11.94 0.70 -10.42
CA SER A 69 11.54 -0.69 -10.60
C SER A 69 10.80 -0.92 -11.92
N GLY A 70 10.21 0.11 -12.52
CA GLY A 70 9.29 -0.02 -13.66
C GLY A 70 7.99 -0.75 -13.31
N ALA A 71 7.66 -0.84 -12.02
CA ALA A 71 6.44 -1.46 -11.51
C ALA A 71 5.54 -0.41 -10.88
N MET A 72 4.23 -0.55 -11.08
CA MET A 72 3.25 0.27 -10.37
C MET A 72 3.31 -0.06 -8.88
N LEU A 73 3.55 0.95 -8.05
CA LEU A 73 3.58 0.86 -6.60
C LEU A 73 2.55 1.81 -5.99
N SER A 74 2.21 1.57 -4.73
CA SER A 74 1.29 2.41 -3.98
C SER A 74 1.69 2.42 -2.51
N LEU A 75 1.54 3.59 -1.88
CA LEU A 75 1.75 3.75 -0.45
C LEU A 75 0.42 3.52 0.27
N GLU A 76 0.39 2.53 1.16
CA GLU A 76 -0.83 2.11 1.85
C GLU A 76 -0.63 2.07 3.36
N ALA A 77 -1.68 2.45 4.11
CA ALA A 77 -1.70 2.30 5.56
C ALA A 77 -2.16 0.87 5.93
N PRO A 78 -1.46 0.17 6.84
CA PRO A 78 -1.91 -1.14 7.30
C PRO A 78 -3.26 -1.03 8.01
N GLY A 79 -4.14 -2.01 7.79
CA GLY A 79 -5.45 -2.05 8.46
C GLY A 79 -5.41 -2.38 9.96
N TRP A 80 -4.21 -2.45 10.54
CA TRP A 80 -3.93 -2.70 11.95
C TRP A 80 -2.97 -1.61 12.43
N SER A 81 -3.21 -1.04 13.62
CA SER A 81 -2.43 0.10 14.12
C SER A 81 -1.06 -0.34 14.64
N ALA A 82 -0.07 -0.38 13.76
CA ALA A 82 1.31 -0.15 14.17
C ALA A 82 1.65 1.30 13.82
N GLU A 83 1.89 2.12 14.85
CA GLU A 83 2.02 3.59 14.75
C GLU A 83 3.08 4.04 13.73
N ASP A 84 4.06 3.19 13.42
CA ASP A 84 5.16 3.52 12.49
C ASP A 84 5.21 2.66 11.23
N SER A 85 4.20 1.82 10.95
CA SER A 85 4.24 0.90 9.80
C SER A 85 3.47 1.43 8.60
N TRP A 86 4.12 1.38 7.44
CA TRP A 86 3.54 1.65 6.13
C TRP A 86 3.78 0.47 5.19
N LEU A 87 2.97 0.38 4.14
CA LEU A 87 3.02 -0.69 3.16
C LEU A 87 3.36 -0.10 1.80
N VAL A 88 4.42 -0.62 1.17
CA VAL A 88 4.67 -0.39 -0.25
C VAL A 88 4.02 -1.55 -1.01
N ALA A 89 2.88 -1.26 -1.62
CA ALA A 89 1.97 -2.21 -2.23
C ALA A 89 2.17 -2.24 -3.75
N ARG A 90 2.29 -3.45 -4.30
CA ARG A 90 2.40 -3.65 -5.75
C ARG A 90 1.06 -3.96 -6.41
N TYR A 91 0.25 -4.78 -5.74
CA TYR A 91 -1.03 -5.23 -6.27
C TYR A 91 -2.11 -5.15 -5.21
N THR A 92 -3.34 -5.08 -5.70
CA THR A 92 -4.54 -5.49 -4.99
C THR A 92 -4.94 -6.90 -5.43
N ASN A 93 -5.74 -7.59 -4.62
CA ASN A 93 -6.40 -8.82 -5.05
C ASN A 93 -7.35 -8.62 -6.26
N TYR A 94 -7.69 -7.37 -6.61
CA TYR A 94 -8.55 -7.05 -7.76
C TYR A 94 -7.78 -6.85 -9.06
N ASN A 95 -6.49 -6.48 -9.01
CA ASN A 95 -5.67 -6.20 -10.19
C ASN A 95 -4.46 -7.15 -10.35
N TYR A 96 -4.21 -8.03 -9.39
CA TYR A 96 -3.10 -8.99 -9.38
C TYR A 96 -2.94 -9.75 -10.70
N SER A 97 -4.02 -10.37 -11.20
CA SER A 97 -3.99 -11.20 -12.41
C SER A 97 -3.66 -10.43 -13.70
N TYR A 98 -3.91 -9.12 -13.70
CA TYR A 98 -3.60 -8.23 -14.81
C TYR A 98 -2.11 -7.87 -14.80
N HIS A 99 -1.60 -7.37 -13.68
CA HIS A 99 -0.23 -6.85 -13.61
C HIS A 99 0.84 -7.94 -13.56
N MET A 100 0.52 -9.15 -13.09
CA MET A 100 1.43 -10.30 -13.11
C MET A 100 1.91 -10.66 -14.54
N LYS A 101 1.17 -10.26 -15.59
CA LYS A 101 1.49 -10.59 -16.98
C LYS A 101 2.32 -9.53 -17.71
N THR A 102 2.34 -8.30 -17.21
CA THR A 102 2.82 -7.13 -17.97
C THR A 102 3.89 -6.31 -17.24
N GLY A 103 4.27 -6.70 -16.01
CA GLY A 103 5.27 -6.01 -15.21
C GLY A 103 6.56 -6.82 -14.99
N PRO A 104 7.59 -6.21 -14.39
CA PRO A 104 8.81 -6.91 -13.98
C PRO A 104 8.51 -8.03 -12.95
N PRO A 105 9.38 -9.02 -12.78
CA PRO A 105 9.18 -10.08 -11.77
C PRO A 105 9.03 -9.51 -10.34
N ASP A 106 8.16 -10.10 -9.52
CA ASP A 106 7.97 -9.70 -8.11
C ASP A 106 9.27 -9.73 -7.31
N ASP A 107 10.08 -10.76 -7.53
CA ASP A 107 11.35 -10.91 -6.83
C ASP A 107 12.32 -9.77 -7.13
N ASP A 108 12.39 -9.30 -8.38
CA ASP A 108 13.25 -8.19 -8.78
C ASP A 108 12.80 -6.87 -8.15
N VAL A 109 11.49 -6.60 -8.19
CA VAL A 109 10.89 -5.39 -7.60
C VAL A 109 11.12 -5.35 -6.09
N PHE A 110 10.79 -6.42 -5.38
CA PHE A 110 10.97 -6.45 -3.93
C PHE A 110 12.43 -6.56 -3.52
N ALA A 111 13.32 -7.16 -4.32
CA ALA A 111 14.76 -7.09 -4.08
C ALA A 111 15.29 -5.66 -4.19
N LEU A 112 14.83 -4.88 -5.20
CA LEU A 112 15.16 -3.47 -5.33
C LEU A 112 14.66 -2.68 -4.12
N ILE A 113 13.38 -2.80 -3.76
CA ILE A 113 12.81 -2.05 -2.62
C ILE A 113 13.56 -2.38 -1.31
N ARG A 114 13.89 -3.66 -1.07
CA ARG A 114 14.69 -4.06 0.10
C ARG A 114 16.06 -3.40 0.13
N ARG A 115 16.74 -3.36 -1.02
CA ARG A 115 18.06 -2.74 -1.16
C ARG A 115 18.00 -1.24 -0.90
N GLU A 116 17.06 -0.56 -1.56
CA GLU A 116 16.92 0.90 -1.50
C GLU A 116 16.52 1.39 -0.10
N LEU A 117 15.58 0.70 0.54
CA LEU A 117 15.06 1.08 1.87
C LEU A 117 15.79 0.39 3.03
N ALA A 118 16.85 -0.37 2.75
CA ALA A 118 17.61 -1.15 3.73
C ALA A 118 16.70 -1.99 4.66
N THR A 119 15.68 -2.64 4.10
CA THR A 119 14.72 -3.48 4.83
C THR A 119 14.91 -4.96 4.51
N THR A 120 14.68 -5.81 5.50
CA THR A 120 14.68 -7.27 5.36
C THR A 120 13.27 -7.85 5.26
N ALA A 121 12.25 -7.00 5.20
CA ALA A 121 10.87 -7.42 5.18
C ALA A 121 10.53 -8.28 3.96
N THR A 122 9.68 -9.28 4.19
CA THR A 122 9.21 -10.19 3.14
C THR A 122 7.85 -9.73 2.61
N PRO A 123 7.64 -9.78 1.29
CA PRO A 123 6.37 -9.41 0.70
C PRO A 123 5.30 -10.43 1.07
N LYS A 124 4.14 -9.95 1.52
CA LYS A 124 2.98 -10.79 1.86
C LYS A 124 1.69 -10.01 1.63
N TRP A 125 0.57 -10.73 1.69
CA TRP A 125 -0.74 -10.12 1.59
C TRP A 125 -1.13 -9.44 2.90
N TYR A 126 -1.46 -8.16 2.83
CA TYR A 126 -1.97 -7.36 3.94
C TYR A 126 -3.41 -6.94 3.68
N ARG A 127 -4.18 -6.84 4.76
CA ARG A 127 -5.43 -6.09 4.75
C ARG A 127 -5.10 -4.62 5.03
N VAL A 128 -5.63 -3.73 4.20
CA VAL A 128 -5.54 -2.27 4.41
C VAL A 128 -6.90 -1.74 4.89
N THR A 129 -6.87 -0.61 5.59
CA THR A 129 -8.07 0.08 6.10
C THR A 129 -8.80 0.88 5.03
#